data_AF-T0RKA2-F1
#
_entry.id   AF-T0RKA2-F1
#
_cell.length_a   1.000
_cell.length_b   1.000
_cell.length_c   1.000
_cell.angle_alpha   90.00
_cell.angle_beta   90.00
_cell.angle_gamma   90.00
#
_symmetry.space_group_name_H-M   'P 1'
#
loop_
_entity.id
_entity.type
_entity.pdbx_description
1 polymer ?
#
loop_
_entity_poly.entity_id
_entity_poly.type
_entity_poly.pdbx_seq_one_letter_code
_entity_poly.pdbx_strand_id
1 'polypeptide(L)'
;MDADDCLVIHNVSSLGGFLGRTLPVSLKTLNWNVAFHRVVDNATLEELATAVAHTQLERLDCSVVSQLATRKLLMQTLATTCPHLESLHVDDHYLTRDGATAALTGVLGLPHMTTLTLSMCLLDVMLVLAELVAAGRHLRLLALTTLGRPNDEAEKRATCRALARVHDVPFVLETLPATMGKFVIDALTPRADRHQCGLRL
;
A
#
# COMPACT_ATOMS: atom_id res chain seq x y z
N MET A 1 19.25 -14.69 2.31
CA MET A 1 17.79 -14.76 2.42
C MET A 1 17.47 -16.24 2.34
N ASP A 2 17.29 -16.89 3.48
CA ASP A 2 16.97 -18.32 3.53
C ASP A 2 15.60 -18.54 2.88
N ALA A 3 15.48 -19.62 2.11
CA ALA A 3 14.31 -19.88 1.27
C ALA A 3 13.03 -20.22 2.07
N ASP A 4 13.14 -20.43 3.39
CA ASP A 4 12.03 -20.86 4.26
C ASP A 4 11.18 -19.71 4.83
N ASP A 5 11.60 -18.44 4.66
CA ASP A 5 10.91 -17.26 5.23
C ASP A 5 9.92 -16.60 4.23
N CYS A 6 9.84 -17.10 2.99
CA CYS A 6 9.05 -16.51 1.91
C CYS A 6 8.15 -17.55 1.23
N LEU A 7 6.85 -17.26 1.17
CA LEU A 7 5.86 -18.07 0.47
C LEU A 7 5.20 -17.26 -0.65
N VAL A 8 5.18 -17.84 -1.84
CA VAL A 8 4.54 -17.24 -3.02
C VAL A 8 3.38 -18.13 -3.46
N ILE A 9 2.19 -17.55 -3.49
CA ILE A 9 0.93 -18.20 -3.89
C ILE A 9 0.42 -17.49 -5.14
N HIS A 10 0.38 -18.22 -6.26
CA HIS A 10 -0.04 -17.68 -7.55
C HIS A 10 -1.37 -18.28 -8.04
N ASN A 11 -2.26 -17.42 -8.53
CA ASN A 11 -3.49 -17.80 -9.24
C ASN A 11 -4.45 -18.64 -8.38
N VAL A 12 -4.47 -18.36 -7.08
CA VAL A 12 -5.31 -19.05 -6.10
C VAL A 12 -6.36 -18.06 -5.59
N SER A 13 -7.62 -18.26 -6.01
CA SER A 13 -8.74 -17.39 -5.64
C SER A 13 -9.33 -17.64 -4.26
N SER A 14 -9.06 -18.81 -3.69
CA SER A 14 -9.39 -19.14 -2.32
C SER A 14 -8.17 -19.82 -1.72
N LEU A 15 -7.82 -19.50 -0.48
CA LEU A 15 -6.72 -20.19 0.18
C LEU A 15 -7.07 -21.65 0.51
N GLY A 16 -8.27 -22.14 0.13
CA GLY A 16 -8.88 -23.45 0.33
C GLY A 16 -8.05 -24.74 0.15
N GLY A 17 -6.75 -24.67 -0.17
CA GLY A 17 -5.78 -25.72 0.18
C GLY A 17 -5.37 -25.73 1.67
N PHE A 18 -5.66 -24.63 2.38
CA PHE A 18 -5.38 -24.37 3.79
C PHE A 18 -6.64 -24.43 4.66
N LEU A 19 -7.67 -25.22 4.29
CA LEU A 19 -8.89 -25.42 5.10
C LEU A 19 -8.54 -25.67 6.58
N GLY A 20 -8.63 -24.63 7.42
CA GLY A 20 -8.25 -24.64 8.84
C GLY A 20 -6.75 -24.82 9.15
N ARG A 21 -5.86 -24.69 8.16
CA ARG A 21 -4.40 -24.82 8.34
C ARG A 21 -3.75 -23.44 8.43
N THR A 22 -2.82 -23.33 9.36
CA THR A 22 -2.00 -22.14 9.57
C THR A 22 -0.73 -22.25 8.72
N LEU A 23 -0.25 -21.12 8.22
CA LEU A 23 1.08 -21.05 7.61
C LEU A 23 2.16 -21.23 8.68
N PRO A 24 3.40 -21.58 8.27
CA PRO A 24 4.52 -21.70 9.20
C PRO A 24 4.70 -20.42 10.03
N VAL A 25 4.93 -20.56 11.34
CA VAL A 25 5.12 -19.41 12.24
C VAL A 25 6.35 -18.56 11.87
N SER A 26 7.33 -19.16 11.19
CA SER A 26 8.53 -18.49 10.66
C SER A 26 8.27 -17.67 9.41
N LEU A 27 7.08 -17.74 8.80
CA LEU A 27 6.78 -17.03 7.56
C LEU A 27 6.83 -15.51 7.79
N LYS A 28 7.68 -14.83 7.03
CA LYS A 28 7.83 -13.37 7.08
C LYS A 28 7.27 -12.66 5.86
N THR A 29 7.32 -13.31 4.70
CA THR A 29 6.83 -12.73 3.45
C THR A 29 5.80 -13.63 2.82
N LEU A 30 4.64 -13.05 2.51
CA LEU A 30 3.56 -13.69 1.75
C LEU A 30 3.31 -12.88 0.48
N ASN A 31 3.46 -13.52 -0.67
CA ASN A 31 2.99 -12.97 -1.94
C ASN A 31 1.74 -13.74 -2.35
N TRP A 32 0.59 -13.05 -2.30
CA TRP A 32 -0.71 -13.58 -2.67
C TRP A 32 -1.21 -12.91 -3.94
N ASN A 33 -0.94 -13.56 -5.07
CA ASN A 33 -1.33 -13.07 -6.38
C ASN A 33 -2.62 -13.78 -6.85
N VAL A 34 -3.75 -13.09 -6.74
CA VAL A 34 -5.04 -13.54 -7.28
C VAL A 34 -5.10 -13.16 -8.76
N ALA A 35 -5.49 -14.11 -9.62
CA ALA A 35 -5.66 -13.81 -11.03
C ALA A 35 -6.72 -12.72 -11.27
N PHE A 36 -6.42 -11.85 -12.23
CA PHE A 36 -7.32 -10.80 -12.69
C PHE A 36 -8.73 -11.35 -12.95
N HIS A 37 -9.76 -10.61 -12.53
CA HIS A 37 -11.19 -10.92 -12.65
C HIS A 37 -11.80 -11.93 -11.66
N ARG A 38 -11.04 -12.45 -10.70
CA ARG A 38 -11.63 -13.28 -9.63
C ARG A 38 -12.09 -12.43 -8.45
N VAL A 39 -13.34 -12.64 -8.04
CA VAL A 39 -13.92 -11.98 -6.86
C VAL A 39 -13.37 -12.69 -5.61
N VAL A 40 -12.74 -11.92 -4.73
CA VAL A 40 -12.38 -12.38 -3.38
C VAL A 40 -13.54 -12.05 -2.45
N ASP A 41 -14.16 -13.09 -1.91
CA ASP A 41 -15.25 -12.99 -0.96
C ASP A 41 -14.75 -12.93 0.49
N ASN A 42 -15.68 -12.73 1.43
CA ASN A 42 -15.35 -12.65 2.85
C ASN A 42 -14.78 -13.98 3.37
N ALA A 43 -15.25 -15.12 2.87
CA ALA A 43 -14.76 -16.43 3.26
C ALA A 43 -13.26 -16.59 2.94
N THR A 44 -12.83 -16.12 1.77
CA THR A 44 -11.42 -16.13 1.38
C THR A 44 -10.57 -15.24 2.29
N LEU A 45 -11.09 -14.09 2.76
CA LEU A 45 -10.39 -13.23 3.71
C LEU A 45 -10.33 -13.83 5.11
N GLU A 46 -11.35 -14.58 5.54
CA GLU A 46 -11.33 -15.34 6.80
C GLU A 46 -10.32 -16.49 6.74
N GLU A 47 -10.21 -17.17 5.59
CA GLU A 47 -9.14 -18.15 5.35
C GLU A 47 -7.77 -17.49 5.42
N LEU A 48 -7.58 -16.31 4.83
CA LEU A 48 -6.33 -15.56 4.95
C LEU A 48 -6.03 -15.22 6.40
N ALA A 49 -7.01 -14.67 7.12
CA ALA A 49 -6.90 -14.33 8.53
C ALA A 49 -6.41 -15.53 9.35
N THR A 50 -7.04 -16.68 9.14
CA THR A 50 -6.70 -17.95 9.80
C THR A 50 -5.31 -18.43 9.42
N ALA A 51 -4.96 -18.36 8.13
CA ALA A 51 -3.67 -18.79 7.62
C ALA A 51 -2.51 -17.97 8.20
N VAL A 52 -2.69 -16.66 8.36
CA VAL A 52 -1.62 -15.74 8.82
C VAL A 52 -1.63 -15.47 10.33
N ALA A 53 -2.67 -15.88 11.07
CA ALA A 53 -2.88 -15.51 12.48
C ALA A 53 -1.70 -15.80 13.43
N HIS A 54 -0.89 -16.82 13.13
CA HIS A 54 0.25 -17.24 13.96
C HIS A 54 1.60 -16.98 13.30
N THR A 55 1.63 -16.21 12.22
CA THR A 55 2.85 -15.92 11.48
C THR A 55 3.55 -14.67 12.02
N GLN A 56 4.84 -14.55 11.73
CA GLN A 56 5.63 -13.33 11.95
C GLN A 56 5.63 -12.50 10.67
N LEU A 57 4.46 -12.33 10.04
CA LEU A 57 4.37 -11.71 8.72
C LEU A 57 4.79 -10.25 8.78
N GLU A 58 5.92 -9.94 8.18
CA GLU A 58 6.51 -8.60 8.05
C GLU A 58 6.11 -7.96 6.72
N ARG A 59 5.88 -8.78 5.68
CA ARG A 59 5.55 -8.31 4.33
C ARG A 59 4.40 -9.08 3.71
N LEU A 60 3.43 -8.34 3.20
CA LEU A 60 2.34 -8.86 2.38
C LEU A 60 2.34 -8.15 1.02
N ASP A 61 2.51 -8.93 -0.05
CA ASP A 61 2.23 -8.49 -1.41
C ASP A 61 0.90 -9.11 -1.85
N CYS A 62 -0.11 -8.30 -2.16
CA CYS A 62 -1.43 -8.79 -2.57
C CYS A 62 -1.94 -8.08 -3.82
N SER A 63 -2.53 -8.83 -4.75
CA SER A 63 -3.18 -8.28 -5.97
C SER A 63 -4.71 -8.19 -5.85
N VAL A 64 -5.20 -7.98 -4.64
CA VAL A 64 -6.60 -8.18 -4.24
C VAL A 64 -7.41 -6.89 -4.33
N VAL A 65 -8.74 -6.93 -4.49
CA VAL A 65 -9.55 -7.03 -5.72
C VAL A 65 -10.38 -5.74 -5.74
N SER A 66 -10.84 -5.28 -6.91
CA SER A 66 -11.60 -4.04 -7.19
C SER A 66 -12.79 -3.67 -6.28
N GLN A 67 -13.16 -4.48 -5.28
CA GLN A 67 -14.29 -4.25 -4.39
C GLN A 67 -13.89 -3.58 -3.07
N LEU A 68 -14.56 -2.47 -2.75
CA LEU A 68 -14.33 -1.66 -1.56
C LEU A 68 -14.56 -2.43 -0.24
N ALA A 69 -15.62 -3.24 -0.17
CA ALA A 69 -15.99 -3.97 1.04
C ALA A 69 -14.88 -4.97 1.44
N THR A 70 -14.41 -5.76 0.47
CA THR A 70 -13.30 -6.70 0.61
C THR A 70 -12.02 -5.97 1.08
N ARG A 71 -11.75 -4.77 0.56
CA ARG A 71 -10.56 -4.00 0.95
C ARG A 71 -10.61 -3.50 2.39
N LYS A 72 -11.76 -3.00 2.85
CA LYS A 72 -11.93 -2.60 4.26
C LYS A 72 -11.76 -3.79 5.19
N LEU A 73 -12.36 -4.93 4.84
CA LEU A 73 -12.24 -6.15 5.62
C LEU A 73 -10.78 -6.64 5.65
N LEU A 74 -10.07 -6.60 4.51
CA LEU A 74 -8.64 -6.94 4.46
C LEU A 74 -7.83 -6.07 5.43
N MET A 75 -8.00 -4.74 5.40
CA MET A 75 -7.26 -3.85 6.31
C MET A 75 -7.56 -4.14 7.79
N GLN A 76 -8.82 -4.45 8.13
CA GLN A 76 -9.21 -4.85 9.48
C GLN A 76 -8.58 -6.19 9.89
N THR A 77 -8.57 -7.17 8.98
CA THR A 77 -7.93 -8.45 9.20
C THR A 77 -6.43 -8.25 9.47
N LEU A 78 -5.71 -7.51 8.62
CA LEU A 78 -4.28 -7.26 8.81
C LEU A 78 -3.98 -6.58 10.15
N ALA A 79 -4.81 -5.62 10.57
CA ALA A 79 -4.63 -4.93 11.85
C ALA A 79 -4.83 -5.82 13.07
N THR A 80 -5.60 -6.90 12.93
CA THR A 80 -5.91 -7.81 14.04
C THR A 80 -5.04 -9.06 14.04
N THR A 81 -4.65 -9.56 12.87
CA THR A 81 -3.93 -10.84 12.74
C THR A 81 -2.45 -10.71 12.43
N CYS A 82 -2.00 -9.56 11.90
CA CYS A 82 -0.63 -9.34 11.46
C CYS A 82 0.01 -8.15 12.21
N PRO A 83 0.24 -8.27 13.54
CA PRO A 83 0.77 -7.16 14.32
C PRO A 83 2.17 -6.73 13.86
N HIS A 84 2.96 -7.64 13.30
CA HIS A 84 4.33 -7.37 12.84
C HIS A 84 4.42 -6.87 11.40
N LEU A 85 3.30 -6.57 10.75
CA LEU A 85 3.30 -6.17 9.34
C LEU A 85 3.95 -4.80 9.15
N GLU A 86 5.08 -4.77 8.46
CA GLU A 86 5.87 -3.56 8.18
C GLU A 86 5.69 -3.05 6.75
N SER A 87 5.39 -3.94 5.81
CA SER A 87 5.28 -3.62 4.38
C SER A 87 4.02 -4.23 3.76
N LEU A 88 3.20 -3.39 3.15
CA LEU A 88 2.04 -3.78 2.35
C LEU A 88 2.19 -3.30 0.91
N HIS A 89 2.11 -4.21 -0.04
CA HIS A 89 2.01 -3.92 -1.45
C HIS A 89 0.63 -4.34 -1.95
N VAL A 90 -0.12 -3.40 -2.49
CA VAL A 90 -1.43 -3.63 -3.11
C VAL A 90 -1.33 -3.32 -4.59
N ASP A 91 -1.25 -4.38 -5.41
CA ASP A 91 -1.27 -4.24 -6.86
C ASP A 91 -2.69 -4.46 -7.39
N ASP A 92 -3.44 -3.36 -7.53
CA ASP A 92 -4.79 -3.40 -8.12
C ASP A 92 -4.87 -2.43 -9.30
N HIS A 93 -4.88 -2.97 -10.51
CA HIS A 93 -5.06 -2.18 -11.74
C HIS A 93 -6.43 -1.49 -11.86
N TYR A 94 -7.36 -1.80 -10.96
CA TYR A 94 -8.68 -1.19 -10.86
C TYR A 94 -8.90 -0.52 -9.51
N LEU A 95 -7.82 -0.06 -8.87
CA LEU A 95 -7.88 0.64 -7.59
C LEU A 95 -8.74 1.91 -7.73
N THR A 96 -9.99 1.81 -7.30
CA THR A 96 -10.91 2.95 -7.25
C THR A 96 -10.45 3.94 -6.19
N ARG A 97 -10.91 5.19 -6.30
CA ARG A 97 -10.73 6.22 -5.28
C ARG A 97 -11.07 5.70 -3.88
N ASP A 98 -12.26 5.12 -3.71
CA ASP A 98 -12.70 4.62 -2.41
C ASP A 98 -11.80 3.48 -1.91
N GLY A 99 -11.32 2.65 -2.83
CA GLY A 99 -10.35 1.61 -2.52
C GLY A 99 -9.01 2.18 -2.02
N ALA A 100 -8.49 3.23 -2.67
CA ALA A 100 -7.28 3.92 -2.25
C ALA A 100 -7.48 4.57 -0.87
N THR A 101 -8.61 5.26 -0.66
CA THR A 101 -9.01 5.81 0.64
C THR A 101 -9.02 4.72 1.72
N ALA A 102 -9.61 3.55 1.44
CA ALA A 102 -9.67 2.45 2.41
C ALA A 102 -8.28 1.92 2.78
N ALA A 103 -7.36 1.79 1.80
CA ALA A 103 -6.00 1.37 2.06
C ALA A 103 -5.21 2.42 2.87
N LEU A 104 -5.26 3.69 2.45
CA LEU A 104 -4.55 4.81 3.10
C LEU A 104 -5.05 5.08 4.52
N THR A 105 -6.35 4.92 4.78
CA THR A 105 -6.90 5.05 6.13
C THR A 105 -6.63 3.80 6.98
N GLY A 106 -6.67 2.62 6.38
CA GLY A 106 -6.41 1.35 7.05
C GLY A 106 -4.99 1.24 7.60
N VAL A 107 -3.98 1.81 6.92
CA VAL A 107 -2.59 1.76 7.43
C VAL A 107 -2.39 2.50 8.74
N LEU A 108 -3.27 3.45 9.09
CA LEU A 108 -3.22 4.14 10.38
C LEU A 108 -3.55 3.21 11.55
N GLY A 109 -4.23 2.09 11.29
CA GLY A 109 -4.52 1.05 12.27
C GLY A 109 -3.41 0.00 12.40
N LEU A 110 -2.34 0.09 11.60
CA LEU A 110 -1.25 -0.88 11.58
C LEU A 110 -0.04 -0.33 12.35
N PRO A 111 0.28 -0.87 13.53
CA PRO A 111 1.20 -0.23 14.47
C PRO A 111 2.66 -0.18 13.99
N HIS A 112 3.08 -1.16 13.20
CA HIS A 112 4.45 -1.32 12.71
C HIS A 112 4.59 -1.02 11.21
N MET A 113 3.52 -0.57 10.56
CA MET A 113 3.53 -0.31 9.11
C MET A 113 4.46 0.86 8.79
N THR A 114 5.48 0.59 7.97
CA THR A 114 6.44 1.61 7.52
C THR A 114 6.38 1.84 6.02
N THR A 115 5.96 0.84 5.25
CA THR A 115 5.99 0.87 3.79
C THR A 115 4.64 0.51 3.21
N LEU A 116 4.08 1.41 2.39
CA LEU A 116 2.89 1.15 1.59
C LEU A 116 3.21 1.35 0.11
N THR A 117 2.86 0.37 -0.72
CA THR A 117 2.88 0.53 -2.18
C THR A 117 1.48 0.31 -2.73
N LEU A 118 0.99 1.24 -3.53
CA LEU A 118 -0.32 1.18 -4.18
C LEU A 118 -0.19 1.38 -5.69
N SER A 119 -0.91 0.59 -6.47
CA SER A 119 -1.08 0.83 -7.91
C SER A 119 -2.33 1.69 -8.16
N MET A 120 -2.19 2.97 -8.56
CA MET A 120 -3.33 3.84 -8.87
C MET A 120 -3.04 4.88 -9.95
N CYS A 121 -4.09 5.52 -10.47
CA CYS A 121 -3.96 6.68 -11.35
C CYS A 121 -3.53 7.91 -10.53
N LEU A 122 -2.54 8.68 -11.02
CA LEU A 122 -2.08 9.89 -10.32
C LEU A 122 -3.15 10.98 -10.25
N LEU A 123 -4.08 11.02 -11.22
CA LEU A 123 -5.24 11.93 -11.17
C LEU A 123 -6.11 11.66 -9.95
N ASP A 124 -6.25 10.40 -9.54
CA ASP A 124 -7.04 10.03 -8.37
C ASP A 124 -6.35 10.39 -7.05
N VAL A 125 -5.02 10.53 -7.03
CA VAL A 125 -4.26 10.96 -5.86
C VAL A 125 -4.74 12.33 -5.37
N MET A 126 -5.10 13.21 -6.30
CA MET A 126 -5.67 14.52 -5.99
C MET A 126 -6.97 14.43 -5.19
N LEU A 127 -7.75 13.35 -5.40
CA LEU A 127 -9.03 13.11 -4.74
C LEU A 127 -8.91 12.47 -3.36
N VAL A 128 -7.73 11.94 -3.02
CA VAL A 128 -7.41 11.29 -1.74
C VAL A 128 -6.22 11.95 -1.04
N LEU A 129 -5.96 13.23 -1.36
CA LEU A 129 -4.77 13.94 -0.89
C LEU A 129 -4.70 14.01 0.65
N ALA A 130 -5.86 14.14 1.31
CA ALA A 130 -5.92 14.21 2.77
C ALA A 130 -5.53 12.87 3.41
N GLU A 131 -6.05 11.77 2.89
CA GLU A 131 -5.75 10.41 3.34
C GLU A 131 -4.31 10.03 3.03
N LEU A 132 -3.80 10.45 1.86
CA LEU A 132 -2.40 10.28 1.48
C LEU A 132 -1.50 10.96 2.51
N VAL A 133 -1.75 12.23 2.81
CA VAL A 133 -0.98 13.00 3.81
C VAL A 133 -1.08 12.37 5.19
N ALA A 134 -2.26 11.89 5.61
CA ALA A 134 -2.41 11.20 6.88
C ALA A 134 -1.54 9.94 6.94
N ALA A 135 -1.59 9.10 5.90
CA ALA A 135 -0.75 7.91 5.78
C ALA A 135 0.75 8.28 5.76
N GLY A 136 1.14 9.33 5.04
CA GLY A 136 2.51 9.82 4.97
C GLY A 136 3.08 10.27 6.31
N ARG A 137 2.24 10.69 7.27
CA ARG A 137 2.72 11.02 8.63
C ARG A 137 3.06 9.78 9.45
N HIS A 138 2.49 8.63 9.10
CA HIS A 138 2.68 7.37 9.79
C HIS A 138 3.77 6.50 9.14
N LEU A 139 3.89 6.58 7.82
CA LEU A 139 4.78 5.76 7.01
C LEU A 139 6.18 6.38 6.88
N ARG A 140 7.17 5.52 6.59
CA ARG A 140 8.51 5.91 6.16
C ARG A 140 8.63 5.96 4.64
N LEU A 141 7.87 5.11 3.94
CA LEU A 141 7.88 5.02 2.49
C LEU A 141 6.45 4.82 1.98
N LEU A 142 6.06 5.65 1.03
CA LEU A 142 4.84 5.51 0.24
C LEU A 142 5.22 5.50 -1.24
N ALA A 143 4.92 4.40 -1.93
CA ALA A 143 5.15 4.27 -3.36
C ALA A 143 3.82 4.19 -4.11
N LEU A 144 3.65 5.04 -5.10
CA LEU A 144 2.51 5.01 -6.01
C LEU A 144 2.98 4.51 -7.37
N THR A 145 2.58 3.29 -7.72
CA THR A 145 2.85 2.72 -9.04
C THR A 145 1.77 3.21 -9.99
N THR A 146 2.17 3.96 -11.02
CA THR A 146 1.23 4.54 -11.97
C THR A 146 0.74 3.49 -12.96
N LEU A 147 -0.57 3.33 -13.07
CA LEU A 147 -1.22 2.46 -14.07
C LEU A 147 -1.28 3.08 -15.48
N GLY A 148 -0.83 4.34 -15.61
CA GLY A 148 -0.82 5.12 -16.85
C GLY A 148 0.39 4.88 -17.75
N ARG A 149 0.48 5.63 -18.86
CA ARG A 149 1.65 5.59 -19.74
C ARG A 149 2.92 5.95 -18.94
N PRO A 150 4.08 5.34 -19.24
CA PRO A 150 5.31 5.44 -18.42
C PRO A 150 5.96 6.83 -18.35
N ASN A 151 5.27 7.92 -18.71
CA ASN A 151 5.87 9.25 -18.82
C ASN A 151 4.87 10.39 -18.58
N ASP A 152 3.88 10.22 -17.68
CA ASP A 152 2.98 11.32 -17.33
C ASP A 152 3.63 12.32 -16.36
N GLU A 153 4.67 12.98 -16.85
CA GLU A 153 5.35 14.09 -16.18
C GLU A 153 4.40 15.26 -15.88
N ALA A 154 3.28 15.40 -16.59
CA ALA A 154 2.29 16.42 -16.28
C ALA A 154 1.51 16.08 -15.02
N GLU A 155 1.05 14.84 -14.88
CA GLU A 155 0.39 14.33 -13.68
C GLU A 155 1.31 14.33 -12.47
N LYS A 156 2.54 13.80 -12.60
CA LYS A 156 3.55 13.88 -11.51
C LYS A 156 3.77 15.32 -11.05
N ARG A 157 3.84 16.26 -12.00
CA ARG A 157 3.98 17.68 -11.69
C ARG A 157 2.76 18.26 -10.97
N ALA A 158 1.56 17.89 -11.40
CA ALA A 158 0.32 18.31 -10.76
C ALA A 158 0.23 17.80 -9.31
N THR A 159 0.53 16.52 -9.09
CA THR A 159 0.56 15.89 -7.76
C THR A 159 1.56 16.57 -6.83
N CYS A 160 2.80 16.79 -7.28
CA CYS A 160 3.80 17.49 -6.46
C CYS A 160 3.37 18.93 -6.12
N ARG A 161 2.76 19.67 -7.06
CA ARG A 161 2.25 21.02 -6.79
C ARG A 161 1.13 21.00 -5.76
N ALA A 162 0.26 20.00 -5.80
CA ALA A 162 -0.80 19.84 -4.81
C ALA A 162 -0.24 19.52 -3.43
N LEU A 163 0.73 18.59 -3.35
CA LEU A 163 1.41 18.23 -2.11
C LEU A 163 2.16 19.42 -1.50
N ALA A 164 2.87 20.19 -2.31
CA ALA A 164 3.60 21.38 -1.84
C ALA A 164 2.69 22.47 -1.25
N ARG A 165 1.39 22.46 -1.59
CA ARG A 165 0.40 23.38 -1.01
C ARG A 165 -0.15 22.91 0.34
N VAL A 166 0.07 21.64 0.70
CA VAL A 166 -0.33 21.11 2.00
C VAL A 166 0.58 21.68 3.06
N HIS A 167 0.00 22.30 4.08
CA HIS A 167 0.75 22.76 5.24
C HIS A 167 1.35 21.56 5.99
N ASP A 168 2.64 21.62 6.28
CA ASP A 168 3.37 20.53 6.92
C ASP A 168 3.22 19.19 6.17
N VAL A 169 3.54 19.23 4.88
CA VAL A 169 3.56 18.06 4.01
C VAL A 169 4.60 17.06 4.54
N PRO A 170 4.22 15.78 4.78
CA PRO A 170 5.13 14.80 5.38
C PRO A 170 6.05 14.13 4.35
N PHE A 171 6.04 14.58 3.09
CA PHE A 171 6.66 13.86 1.99
C PHE A 171 7.96 14.46 1.52
N VAL A 172 8.87 13.57 1.15
CA VAL A 172 10.12 13.87 0.46
C VAL A 172 10.20 13.03 -0.80
N LEU A 173 10.48 13.66 -1.94
CA LEU A 173 10.68 12.92 -3.19
C LEU A 173 12.17 12.69 -3.44
N GLU A 174 12.54 11.44 -3.72
CA GLU A 174 13.91 11.08 -4.13
C GLU A 174 14.25 11.68 -5.51
N THR A 175 13.27 11.71 -6.41
CA THR A 175 13.40 12.29 -7.75
C THR A 175 12.24 13.22 -8.02
N LEU A 176 12.53 14.51 -8.10
CA LEU A 176 11.55 15.52 -8.50
C LEU A 176 11.44 15.54 -10.04
N PRO A 177 10.23 15.71 -10.60
CA PRO A 177 10.06 15.94 -12.03
C PRO A 177 10.90 17.12 -12.52
N ALA A 178 11.35 17.07 -13.77
CA ALA A 178 12.11 18.18 -14.35
C ALA A 178 11.27 19.47 -14.35
N THR A 179 11.94 20.63 -14.28
CA THR A 179 11.31 21.97 -14.40
C THR A 179 10.35 22.36 -13.26
N MET A 180 10.57 21.85 -12.04
CA MET A 180 9.79 22.25 -10.87
C MET A 180 10.07 23.68 -10.43
N GLY A 181 9.01 24.39 -10.02
CA GLY A 181 9.14 25.70 -9.41
C GLY A 181 9.80 25.61 -8.04
N LYS A 182 10.61 26.62 -7.68
CA LYS A 182 11.37 26.67 -6.41
C LYS A 182 10.51 26.34 -5.18
N PHE A 183 9.29 26.86 -5.11
CA PHE A 183 8.35 26.57 -4.02
C PHE A 183 8.08 25.06 -3.83
N VAL A 184 7.91 24.30 -4.92
CA VAL A 184 7.66 22.85 -4.85
C VAL A 184 8.91 22.11 -4.39
N ILE A 185 10.07 22.52 -4.90
CA ILE A 185 11.37 21.96 -4.51
C ILE A 185 11.59 22.17 -3.01
N ASP A 186 11.46 23.40 -2.53
CA ASP A 186 11.67 23.75 -1.12
C ASP A 186 10.72 22.97 -0.20
N ALA A 187 9.48 22.71 -0.63
CA ALA A 187 8.48 21.98 0.14
C ALA A 187 8.71 20.46 0.21
N LEU A 188 9.26 19.85 -0.84
CA LEU A 188 9.34 18.38 -1.01
C LEU A 188 10.78 17.83 -0.95
N THR A 189 11.76 18.67 -0.64
CA THR A 189 13.16 18.27 -0.42
C THR A 189 13.36 17.81 1.04
N PRO A 190 14.30 16.89 1.33
CA PRO A 190 14.58 16.49 2.71
C PRO A 190 14.84 17.69 3.63
N ARG A 191 14.34 17.61 4.86
CA ARG A 191 14.56 18.61 5.91
C ARG A 191 14.88 17.90 7.22
N ALA A 192 15.91 18.38 7.90
CA ALA A 192 16.41 17.74 9.13
C ALA A 192 15.47 17.90 10.35
N ASP A 193 14.46 18.77 10.26
CA ASP A 193 13.61 19.16 11.39
C ASP A 193 12.33 18.32 11.54
N ARG A 194 12.06 17.35 10.65
CA ARG A 194 10.77 16.65 10.60
C ARG A 194 10.89 15.16 10.32
N HIS A 195 9.91 14.40 10.83
CA HIS A 195 9.68 13.04 10.35
C HIS A 195 9.17 13.11 8.91
N GLN A 196 9.84 12.40 8.00
CA GLN A 196 9.58 12.47 6.57
C GLN A 196 9.36 11.08 5.99
N CYS A 197 8.32 10.98 5.18
CA CYS A 197 7.98 9.82 4.37
C CYS A 197 8.56 10.01 2.97
N GLY A 198 9.37 9.06 2.52
CA GLY A 198 9.78 8.97 1.13
C GLY A 198 8.56 8.74 0.25
N LEU A 199 8.34 9.60 -0.74
CA LEU A 199 7.30 9.44 -1.74
C LEU A 199 7.92 9.08 -3.08
N ARG A 200 7.49 7.96 -3.65
CA ARG A 200 7.84 7.53 -5.02
C ARG A 200 6.60 7.62 -5.91
N LEU A 201 6.72 8.33 -7.02
CA LEU A 201 5.67 8.57 -8.03
C LEU A 201 6.07 8.03 -9.40
#